data_AF-A0A3R6VCI6-F1
#
_entry.id   AF-A0A3R6VCI6-F1
#
_cell.length_a   1.000
_cell.length_b   1.000
_cell.length_c   1.000
_cell.angle_alpha   90.00
_cell.angle_beta   90.00
_cell.angle_gamma   90.00
#
_symmetry.space_group_name_H-M   'P 1'
#
loop_
_entity.id
_entity.type
_entity.pdbx_description
1 polymer ?
#
loop_
_entity_poly.entity_id
_entity_poly.type
_entity_poly.pdbx_seq_one_letter_code
_entity_poly.pdbx_strand_id
1 'polypeptide(L)'
;MKSLFKKVRGNKKGFTLAELLVVVAIVGILVAISIPVFTAQLGKARKATNEANLRAAKAAAVAYYLTEDNNGTATSEGGKYTYDIQTGTVGTYTGTLDAAKKKEIGNADSNAVYTHIWVEITDAANDAVGSTAVYADSEAK
;
A
#
# COMPACT_ATOMS: atom_id res chain seq x y z
N MET A 1 63.36 -28.20 -33.07
CA MET A 1 62.13 -28.28 -32.27
C MET A 1 61.01 -27.60 -33.04
N LYS A 2 60.24 -28.39 -33.80
CA LYS A 2 59.02 -27.95 -34.47
C LYS A 2 57.85 -28.20 -33.52
N SER A 3 56.79 -27.41 -33.70
CA SER A 3 55.50 -27.47 -33.02
C SER A 3 55.42 -26.63 -31.75
N LEU A 4 54.31 -25.90 -31.61
CA LEU A 4 53.51 -25.69 -30.39
C LEU A 4 52.76 -24.34 -30.32
N PHE A 5 52.45 -23.70 -31.45
CA PHE A 5 51.36 -22.71 -31.49
C PHE A 5 50.34 -23.07 -32.57
N LYS A 6 49.62 -24.18 -32.34
CA LYS A 6 48.41 -24.53 -33.10
C LYS A 6 47.36 -23.47 -32.78
N LYS A 7 47.23 -22.51 -33.68
CA LYS A 7 46.27 -21.40 -33.67
C LYS A 7 44.84 -21.97 -33.61
N VAL A 8 44.25 -22.05 -32.41
CA VAL A 8 42.83 -22.36 -32.22
C VAL A 8 42.02 -21.15 -32.68
N ARG A 9 41.83 -20.99 -33.99
CA ARG A 9 40.83 -20.07 -34.54
C ARG A 9 39.49 -20.80 -34.46
N GLY A 10 38.94 -20.86 -33.25
CA GLY A 10 37.56 -21.29 -33.05
C GLY A 10 36.65 -20.32 -33.80
N ASN A 11 35.75 -20.84 -34.65
CA ASN A 11 34.68 -20.09 -35.29
C ASN A 11 33.71 -19.56 -34.23
N LYS A 12 34.11 -18.53 -33.48
CA LYS A 12 33.20 -17.77 -32.64
C LYS A 12 32.38 -16.89 -33.59
N LYS A 13 31.23 -17.40 -34.04
CA LYS A 13 30.21 -16.58 -34.71
C LYS A 13 29.74 -15.55 -33.68
N GLY A 14 30.07 -14.29 -33.89
CA GLY A 14 29.56 -13.18 -33.08
C GLY A 14 28.12 -12.86 -33.45
N PHE A 15 27.39 -12.22 -32.54
CA PHE A 15 26.07 -11.65 -32.81
C PHE A 15 26.15 -10.62 -33.93
N THR A 16 25.22 -10.65 -34.87
CA THR A 16 25.12 -9.60 -35.90
C THR A 16 24.41 -8.37 -35.32
N LEU A 17 24.77 -7.18 -35.82
CA LEU A 17 24.08 -5.95 -35.44
C LEU A 17 22.60 -5.97 -35.83
N ALA A 18 22.27 -6.64 -36.95
CA ALA A 18 20.90 -6.78 -37.42
C ALA A 18 20.04 -7.64 -36.46
N GLU A 19 20.59 -8.74 -35.95
CA GLU A 19 19.91 -9.58 -34.95
C GLU A 19 19.62 -8.79 -33.66
N LEU A 20 20.59 -8.01 -33.18
CA LEU A 20 20.40 -7.22 -31.97
C LEU A 20 19.39 -6.07 -32.18
N LEU A 21 19.38 -5.46 -33.36
CA LEU A 21 18.44 -4.38 -33.69
C LEU A 21 16.99 -4.87 -33.69
N VAL A 22 16.71 -6.02 -34.32
CA VAL A 22 15.35 -6.60 -34.35
C VAL A 22 14.86 -6.95 -32.94
N VAL A 23 15.74 -7.48 -32.07
CA VAL A 23 15.37 -7.80 -30.68
C VAL A 23 14.97 -6.54 -29.91
N VAL A 24 15.79 -5.47 -29.97
CA VAL A 24 15.48 -4.22 -29.25
C VAL A 24 14.21 -3.58 -29.80
N ALA A 25 13.95 -3.67 -31.10
CA ALA A 25 12.70 -3.18 -31.70
C ALA A 25 11.47 -3.90 -31.13
N ILE A 26 11.51 -5.24 -31.03
CA ILE A 26 10.41 -6.02 -30.47
C ILE A 26 10.23 -5.71 -28.96
N VAL A 27 11.32 -5.67 -28.19
CA VAL A 27 11.27 -5.32 -26.76
C VAL A 27 10.71 -3.90 -26.55
N GLY A 28 11.07 -2.95 -27.42
CA GLY A 28 10.54 -1.59 -27.39
C GLY A 28 9.02 -1.53 -27.52
N ILE A 29 8.44 -2.30 -28.45
CA ILE A 29 6.99 -2.40 -28.63
C ILE A 29 6.31 -3.00 -27.38
N LEU A 30 6.89 -4.08 -26.84
CA LEU A 30 6.35 -4.73 -25.64
C LEU A 30 6.37 -3.78 -24.43
N VAL A 31 7.48 -3.07 -24.21
CA VAL A 31 7.64 -2.13 -23.10
C VAL A 31 6.67 -0.95 -23.22
N ALA A 32 6.47 -0.41 -24.44
CA ALA A 32 5.58 0.71 -24.69
C ALA A 32 4.13 0.43 -24.24
N ILE A 33 3.64 -0.80 -24.44
CA ILE A 33 2.31 -1.23 -23.99
C ILE A 33 2.33 -1.65 -22.52
N SER A 34 3.40 -2.32 -22.08
CA SER A 34 3.46 -2.92 -20.75
C SER A 34 3.54 -1.91 -19.62
N ILE A 35 4.30 -0.82 -19.78
CA ILE A 35 4.46 0.20 -18.73
C ILE A 35 3.12 0.81 -18.29
N PRO A 36 2.29 1.41 -19.18
CA PRO A 36 1.05 2.05 -18.75
C PRO A 36 0.03 1.06 -18.16
N VAL A 37 -0.01 -0.16 -18.69
CA VAL A 37 -0.88 -1.21 -18.14
C VAL A 37 -0.41 -1.59 -16.73
N PHE A 38 0.89 -1.83 -16.55
CA PHE A 38 1.43 -2.20 -15.26
C PHE A 38 1.26 -1.10 -14.21
N THR A 39 1.49 0.17 -14.56
CA THR A 39 1.30 1.28 -13.63
C THR A 39 -0.16 1.44 -13.21
N ALA A 40 -1.10 1.28 -14.13
CA ALA A 40 -2.53 1.30 -13.82
C ALA A 40 -2.94 0.15 -12.88
N GLN A 41 -2.44 -1.07 -13.13
CA GLN A 41 -2.70 -2.22 -12.26
C GLN A 41 -2.08 -2.04 -10.88
N LEU A 42 -0.87 -1.48 -10.81
CA LEU A 42 -0.21 -1.18 -9.55
C LEU A 42 -0.99 -0.14 -8.73
N GLY A 43 -1.57 0.88 -9.38
CA GLY A 43 -2.46 1.84 -8.73
C GLY A 43 -3.74 1.19 -8.18
N LYS A 44 -4.37 0.28 -8.94
CA LYS A 44 -5.53 -0.50 -8.47
C LYS A 44 -5.20 -1.40 -7.28
N ALA A 45 -4.05 -2.07 -7.33
CA ALA A 45 -3.58 -2.91 -6.24
C ALA A 45 -3.35 -2.09 -4.96
N ARG A 46 -2.71 -0.93 -5.06
CA ARG A 46 -2.52 -0.01 -3.93
C ARG A 46 -3.84 0.45 -3.33
N LYS A 47 -4.77 0.89 -4.17
CA LYS A 47 -6.11 1.27 -3.72
C LYS A 47 -6.74 0.12 -2.93
N ALA A 48 -6.80 -1.09 -3.50
CA ALA A 48 -7.38 -2.26 -2.84
C ALA A 48 -6.70 -2.58 -1.49
N THR A 49 -5.36 -2.54 -1.42
CA THR A 49 -4.62 -2.71 -0.16
C THR A 49 -4.96 -1.63 0.86
N ASN A 50 -4.97 -0.37 0.45
CA ASN A 50 -5.30 0.75 1.32
C ASN A 50 -6.73 0.63 1.87
N GLU A 51 -7.71 0.28 1.03
CA GLU A 51 -9.08 0.04 1.48
C GLU A 51 -9.16 -1.13 2.48
N ALA A 52 -8.43 -2.21 2.23
CA ALA A 52 -8.37 -3.35 3.15
C ALA A 52 -7.78 -2.96 4.50
N ASN A 53 -6.69 -2.18 4.50
CA ASN A 53 -6.07 -1.67 5.72
C ASN A 53 -7.03 -0.75 6.50
N LEU A 54 -7.76 0.14 5.83
CA LEU A 54 -8.76 0.99 6.48
C LEU A 54 -9.91 0.16 7.11
N ARG A 55 -10.37 -0.91 6.43
CA ARG A 55 -11.38 -1.83 6.99
C ARG A 55 -10.86 -2.55 8.22
N ALA A 56 -9.63 -3.06 8.15
CA ALA A 56 -8.98 -3.76 9.26
C ALA A 56 -8.81 -2.83 10.47
N ALA A 57 -8.33 -1.61 10.25
CA ALA A 57 -8.19 -0.60 11.29
C ALA A 57 -9.54 -0.27 11.95
N LYS A 58 -10.58 -0.03 11.15
CA LYS A 58 -11.93 0.23 11.67
C LYS A 58 -12.43 -0.93 12.52
N ALA A 59 -12.31 -2.16 12.04
CA ALA A 59 -12.76 -3.34 12.78
C ALA A 59 -11.99 -3.54 14.09
N ALA A 60 -10.66 -3.37 14.06
CA ALA A 60 -9.80 -3.49 15.23
C ALA A 60 -10.13 -2.42 16.29
N ALA A 61 -10.30 -1.16 15.87
CA ALA A 61 -10.67 -0.06 16.76
C ALA A 61 -12.06 -0.26 17.40
N VAL A 62 -13.05 -0.70 16.62
CA VAL A 62 -14.38 -0.99 17.14
C VAL A 62 -14.35 -2.17 18.11
N ALA A 63 -13.62 -3.25 17.79
CA ALA A 63 -13.45 -4.37 18.70
C ALA A 63 -12.81 -3.92 20.01
N TYR A 64 -11.73 -3.14 19.93
CA TYR A 64 -11.02 -2.61 21.08
C TYR A 64 -11.91 -1.71 21.96
N TYR A 65 -12.69 -0.81 21.35
CA TYR A 65 -13.66 0.03 22.05
C TYR A 65 -14.73 -0.78 22.80
N LEU A 66 -15.19 -1.90 22.23
CA LEU A 66 -16.20 -2.76 22.85
C LEU A 66 -15.65 -3.68 23.95
N THR A 67 -14.36 -4.05 23.89
CA THR A 67 -13.76 -5.02 24.82
C THR A 67 -12.99 -4.39 25.96
N GLU A 68 -12.39 -3.21 25.77
CA GLU A 68 -11.78 -2.50 26.89
C GLU A 68 -12.85 -1.72 27.66
N ASP A 69 -13.29 -2.30 28.78
CA ASP A 69 -14.03 -1.58 29.82
C ASP A 69 -13.17 -0.40 30.30
N ASN A 70 -13.42 0.78 29.73
CA ASN A 70 -13.14 2.09 30.33
C ASN A 70 -11.75 2.25 30.97
N ASN A 71 -10.65 1.95 30.26
CA ASN A 71 -9.30 2.33 30.71
C ASN A 71 -9.02 3.85 30.51
N GLY A 72 -10.02 4.70 30.79
CA GLY A 72 -9.91 6.16 30.84
C GLY A 72 -9.91 6.91 29.50
N THR A 73 -9.95 6.25 28.35
CA THR A 73 -9.95 6.91 27.02
C THR A 73 -11.24 6.77 26.23
N ALA A 74 -12.09 5.80 26.57
CA ALA A 74 -13.47 5.76 26.10
C ALA A 74 -14.26 6.72 27.00
N THR A 75 -14.59 7.89 26.48
CA THR A 75 -15.51 8.80 27.16
C THR A 75 -16.94 8.45 26.72
N SER A 76 -17.94 8.97 27.43
CA SER A 76 -19.34 8.91 26.98
C SER A 76 -19.59 9.61 25.62
N GLU A 77 -18.55 10.15 24.98
CA GLU A 77 -18.57 10.78 23.66
C GLU A 77 -17.82 9.94 22.60
N GLY A 78 -17.21 8.80 22.97
CA GLY A 78 -16.45 7.91 22.09
C GLY A 78 -14.94 7.89 22.37
N GLY A 79 -14.13 7.58 21.35
CA GLY A 79 -12.68 7.40 21.50
C GLY A 79 -11.91 7.45 20.18
N LYS A 80 -10.61 7.75 20.28
CA LYS A 80 -9.69 7.76 19.13
C LYS A 80 -8.63 6.68 19.29
N TYR A 81 -8.30 6.00 18.20
CA TYR A 81 -7.45 4.83 18.18
C TYR A 81 -6.42 4.93 17.06
N THR A 82 -5.23 4.41 17.31
CA THR A 82 -4.21 4.17 16.29
C THR A 82 -4.24 2.71 15.87
N TYR A 83 -3.97 2.45 14.60
CA TYR A 83 -3.81 1.12 14.04
C TYR A 83 -2.47 1.02 13.31
N ASP A 84 -1.64 0.09 13.77
CA ASP A 84 -0.37 -0.22 13.13
C ASP A 84 -0.58 -1.31 12.06
N ILE A 85 -0.32 -0.95 10.80
CA ILE A 85 -0.58 -1.82 9.64
C ILE A 85 0.39 -3.02 9.60
N GLN A 86 1.59 -2.89 10.17
CA GLN A 86 2.61 -3.92 10.12
C GLN A 86 2.36 -5.02 11.15
N THR A 87 1.95 -4.61 12.36
CA THR A 87 1.73 -5.51 13.48
C THR A 87 0.27 -5.92 13.65
N GLY A 88 -0.66 -5.17 13.06
CA GLY A 88 -2.10 -5.37 13.24
C GLY A 88 -2.60 -4.97 14.63
N THR A 89 -1.81 -4.20 15.38
CA THR A 89 -2.12 -3.81 16.76
C THR A 89 -2.90 -2.51 16.78
N VAL A 90 -3.82 -2.41 17.73
CA VAL A 90 -4.60 -1.20 18.01
C VAL A 90 -4.17 -0.62 19.36
N GLY A 91 -4.15 0.70 19.47
CA GLY A 91 -3.90 1.42 20.72
C GLY A 91 -4.68 2.72 20.80
N THR A 92 -4.66 3.36 21.95
CA THR A 92 -5.36 4.64 22.18
C THR A 92 -4.58 5.81 21.57
N TYR A 93 -5.29 6.78 21.00
CA TYR A 93 -4.71 8.01 20.49
C TYR A 93 -5.32 9.23 21.18
N THR A 94 -4.51 10.12 21.74
CA THR A 94 -4.98 11.30 22.49
C THR A 94 -4.81 12.61 21.72
N GLY A 95 -4.24 12.56 20.52
CA GLY A 95 -3.99 13.75 19.70
C GLY A 95 -5.22 14.30 18.97
N THR A 96 -4.98 15.36 18.21
CA THR A 96 -5.96 15.96 17.31
C THR A 96 -5.89 15.28 15.95
N LEU A 97 -7.04 14.83 15.45
CA LEU A 97 -7.16 14.28 14.12
C LEU A 97 -7.31 15.42 13.11
N ASP A 98 -6.54 15.34 12.04
CA ASP A 98 -6.60 16.30 10.95
C ASP A 98 -7.72 15.92 9.98
N ALA A 99 -8.72 16.79 9.84
CA ALA A 99 -9.84 16.58 8.93
C ALA A 99 -9.39 16.39 7.48
N ALA A 100 -8.27 16.99 7.07
CA ALA A 100 -7.71 16.81 5.73
C ALA A 100 -7.21 15.37 5.48
N LYS A 101 -6.94 14.62 6.55
CA LYS A 101 -6.48 13.22 6.49
C LYS A 101 -7.61 12.21 6.57
N LYS A 102 -8.85 12.65 6.69
CA LYS A 102 -10.02 11.76 6.70
C LYS A 102 -10.12 11.00 5.38
N LYS A 103 -10.38 9.69 5.44
CA LYS A 103 -10.49 8.81 4.28
C LYS A 103 -11.83 8.09 4.26
N GLU A 104 -12.34 7.86 3.06
CA GLU A 104 -13.47 6.98 2.83
C GLU A 104 -12.97 5.61 2.39
N ILE A 105 -13.46 4.55 3.04
CA ILE A 105 -12.99 3.19 2.78
C ILE A 105 -13.21 2.76 1.33
N GLY A 106 -14.27 3.22 0.64
CA GLY A 106 -14.51 2.89 -0.77
C GLY A 106 -13.75 3.78 -1.78
N ASN A 107 -13.00 4.77 -1.28
CA ASN A 107 -12.31 5.75 -2.10
C ASN A 107 -10.89 6.02 -1.58
N ALA A 108 -10.17 4.94 -1.27
CA ALA A 108 -8.76 5.05 -0.90
C ALA A 108 -7.88 5.50 -2.08
N ASP A 109 -6.74 6.10 -1.75
CA ASP A 109 -5.79 6.66 -2.71
C ASP A 109 -5.08 5.55 -3.51
N SER A 110 -4.99 5.71 -4.83
CA SER A 110 -4.27 4.80 -5.74
C SER A 110 -2.79 5.18 -5.92
N ASN A 111 -2.42 6.41 -5.59
CA ASN A 111 -1.11 7.00 -5.80
C ASN A 111 -0.28 7.12 -4.52
N ALA A 112 -0.87 6.81 -3.37
CA ALA A 112 -0.17 6.82 -2.09
C ALA A 112 -0.25 5.48 -1.37
N VAL A 113 0.67 5.26 -0.43
CA VAL A 113 0.64 4.14 0.51
C VAL A 113 0.35 4.67 1.90
N TYR A 114 -0.59 4.04 2.60
CA TYR A 114 -0.89 4.41 3.98
C TYR A 114 0.12 3.79 4.93
N THR A 115 0.64 4.61 5.85
CA THR A 115 1.64 4.20 6.85
C THR A 115 1.03 4.08 8.24
N HIS A 116 0.21 5.05 8.62
CA HIS A 116 -0.49 5.09 9.89
C HIS A 116 -1.97 5.34 9.65
N ILE A 117 -2.83 4.63 10.39
CA ILE A 117 -4.27 4.81 10.33
C ILE A 117 -4.78 5.13 11.72
N TRP A 118 -5.64 6.13 11.80
CA TRP A 118 -6.40 6.46 13.00
C TRP A 118 -7.88 6.24 12.78
N VAL A 119 -8.56 5.87 13.85
CA VAL A 119 -9.99 5.65 13.87
C VAL A 119 -10.58 6.49 14.99
N GLU A 120 -11.59 7.27 14.66
CA GLU A 120 -12.41 7.98 15.63
C GLU A 120 -13.77 7.31 15.67
N ILE A 121 -14.18 6.90 16.87
CA ILE A 121 -15.52 6.42 17.16
C ILE A 121 -16.17 7.54 17.95
N THR A 122 -17.26 8.10 17.45
CA THR A 122 -18.06 9.07 18.19
C THR A 122 -19.32 8.38 18.67
N ASP A 123 -19.57 8.35 19.97
CA ASP A 123 -20.82 7.78 20.50
C ASP A 123 -21.98 8.76 20.27
N ALA A 124 -23.08 8.28 19.70
CA ALA A 124 -24.32 9.02 19.66
C ALA A 124 -25.15 8.53 20.84
N ALA A 125 -25.23 9.34 21.89
CA ALA A 125 -25.92 9.06 23.16
C ALA A 125 -26.98 7.94 23.06
N ASN A 126 -26.59 6.73 23.49
CA ASN A 126 -27.43 5.54 23.71
C ASN A 126 -27.81 4.64 22.52
N ASP A 127 -27.09 4.57 21.41
CA ASP A 127 -27.27 3.45 20.47
C ASP A 127 -25.99 3.08 19.69
N ALA A 128 -25.69 1.77 19.69
CA ALA A 128 -24.76 1.03 18.81
C ALA A 128 -23.58 1.81 18.21
N VAL A 129 -22.34 1.54 18.68
CA VAL A 129 -21.04 1.98 18.10
C VAL A 129 -21.23 3.17 17.16
N GLY A 130 -21.34 4.38 17.72
CA GLY A 130 -21.68 5.55 16.93
C GLY A 130 -20.68 5.81 15.79
N SER A 131 -21.00 6.81 14.96
CA SER A 131 -20.34 7.07 13.67
C SER A 131 -18.81 6.91 13.72
N THR A 132 -18.27 5.98 12.95
CA THR A 132 -16.82 5.74 12.86
C THR A 132 -16.20 6.47 11.68
N ALA A 133 -15.24 7.35 11.95
CA ALA A 133 -14.40 8.00 10.94
C ALA A 133 -13.00 7.37 10.93
N VAL A 134 -12.41 7.28 9.74
CA VAL A 134 -11.05 6.77 9.53
C VAL A 134 -10.18 7.86 8.91
N TYR A 135 -8.95 7.94 9.37
CA TYR A 135 -7.95 8.92 8.95
C TYR A 135 -6.67 8.16 8.62
N ALA A 136 -5.93 8.58 7.61
CA ALA A 136 -4.67 7.93 7.27
C ALA A 136 -3.63 8.92 6.78
N ASP A 137 -2.39 8.71 7.25
CA ASP A 137 -1.22 9.32 6.65
C ASP A 137 -0.90 8.62 5.34
N SER A 138 -0.43 9.40 4.38
CA SER A 138 -0.18 8.93 3.02
C SER A 138 1.17 9.43 2.56
N GLU A 139 2.06 8.52 2.18
CA GLU A 139 3.30 8.87 1.48
C GLU A 139 3.10 8.73 -0.02
N ALA A 140 3.48 9.77 -0.77
CA ALA A 140 3.43 9.76 -2.22
C ALA A 140 4.40 8.72 -2.80
N LYS A 141 4.00 8.07 -3.90
CA LYS A 141 4.85 7.14 -4.65
C LYS A 141 5.33 7.69 -5.99
#